data_AF-A0A8T4SXY9-F1
#
_entry.id   AF-A0A8T4SXY9-F1
#
_cell.length_a   1.000
_cell.length_b   1.000
_cell.length_c   1.000
_cell.angle_alpha   90.00
_cell.angle_beta   90.00
_cell.angle_gamma   90.00
#
_symmetry.space_group_name_H-M   'P 1'
#
loop_
_entity.id
_entity.type
_entity.pdbx_description
1 polymer ?
#
loop_
_entity_poly.entity_id
_entity_poly.type
_entity_poly.pdbx_seq_one_letter_code
_entity_poly.pdbx_strand_id
1 'polypeptide(L)'
;MADILKEVLKHIPEGKISDAAFEGANIVLYTKDKEFLFNNNGLIKEIVDDIKKRVELRPDPAITMESEKAEKEIKKILPEEAKIAQILFDSQRSIVNIEAEKPGVAIGKQGSVLREIREKTLWVPIIRRTPAIRSKLIENIRAVLYQHSD
;
A
#
# COMPACT_ATOMS: atom_id res chain seq x y z
N MET A 1 -13.95 26.26 -7.68
CA MET A 1 -13.11 25.27 -6.97
C MET A 1 -11.74 25.35 -7.59
N ALA A 2 -10.82 26.10 -6.99
CA ALA A 2 -9.42 26.00 -7.36
C ALA A 2 -9.00 24.54 -7.18
N ASP A 3 -8.30 23.97 -8.17
CA ASP A 3 -7.86 22.59 -8.16
C ASP A 3 -7.00 22.33 -6.92
N ILE A 4 -7.60 21.76 -5.87
CA ILE A 4 -6.88 21.32 -4.67
C ILE A 4 -5.74 20.38 -5.07
N LEU A 5 -5.89 19.60 -6.15
CA LEU A 5 -4.82 18.80 -6.72
C LEU A 5 -3.65 19.66 -7.21
N LYS A 6 -3.91 20.77 -7.91
CA LYS A 6 -2.85 21.71 -8.32
C LYS A 6 -2.17 22.34 -7.11
N GLU A 7 -2.92 22.60 -6.04
CA GLU A 7 -2.35 23.14 -4.79
C GLU A 7 -1.46 22.12 -4.08
N VAL A 8 -1.88 20.85 -3.99
CA VAL A 8 -1.05 19.74 -3.50
C VAL A 8 0.23 19.61 -4.34
N LEU A 9 0.10 19.61 -5.68
CA LEU A 9 1.22 19.40 -6.60
C LEU A 9 2.26 20.53 -6.52
N LYS A 10 1.86 21.76 -6.17
CA LYS A 10 2.81 22.88 -5.96
C LYS A 10 3.78 22.65 -4.80
N HIS A 11 3.38 21.89 -3.80
CA HIS A 11 4.21 21.60 -2.63
C HIS A 11 5.20 20.46 -2.90
N ILE A 12 5.05 19.74 -4.02
CA ILE A 12 5.85 18.56 -4.34
C ILE A 12 6.83 18.92 -5.46
N PRO A 13 8.10 18.47 -5.40
CA PRO A 13 9.05 18.69 -6.48
C PRO A 13 8.55 18.11 -7.81
N GLU A 14 8.76 18.85 -8.91
CA GLU A 14 8.34 18.42 -10.24
C GLU A 14 8.94 17.06 -10.63
N GLY A 15 8.14 16.21 -11.28
CA GLY A 15 8.56 14.89 -11.75
C GLY A 15 8.56 13.77 -10.70
N LYS A 16 8.27 14.06 -9.42
CA LYS A 16 8.18 13.03 -8.37
C LYS A 16 6.84 12.28 -8.34
N ILE A 17 5.78 12.89 -8.85
CA ILE A 17 4.42 12.30 -8.89
C ILE A 17 4.09 11.95 -10.34
N SER A 18 3.62 10.73 -10.57
CA SER A 18 3.13 10.28 -11.87
C SER A 18 1.68 10.66 -12.10
N ASP A 19 0.84 10.53 -11.08
CA ASP A 19 -0.57 10.89 -11.14
C ASP A 19 -1.11 11.31 -9.77
N ALA A 20 -2.17 12.13 -9.78
CA ALA A 20 -2.83 12.62 -8.57
C ALA A 20 -4.35 12.62 -8.77
N ALA A 21 -5.06 11.85 -7.95
CA ALA A 21 -6.49 11.66 -8.09
C ALA A 21 -7.21 11.76 -6.73
N PHE A 22 -8.50 12.08 -6.79
CA PHE A 22 -9.39 11.91 -5.64
C PHE A 22 -9.96 10.50 -5.63
N GLU A 23 -9.59 9.70 -4.63
CA GLU A 23 -10.21 8.41 -4.36
C GLU A 23 -11.19 8.58 -3.19
N GLY A 24 -12.45 8.86 -3.54
CA GLY A 24 -13.49 9.18 -2.58
C GLY A 24 -13.17 10.46 -1.81
N ALA A 25 -12.94 10.33 -0.50
CA ALA A 25 -12.59 11.47 0.36
C ALA A 25 -11.08 11.73 0.47
N ASN A 26 -10.25 10.82 -0.05
CA ASN A 26 -8.79 10.90 0.06
C ASN A 26 -8.18 11.46 -1.23
N ILE A 27 -7.08 12.18 -1.08
CA ILE A 27 -6.20 12.55 -2.20
C ILE A 27 -5.12 11.47 -2.29
N VAL A 28 -5.04 10.79 -3.42
CA VAL A 28 -4.04 9.74 -3.66
C VAL A 28 -3.02 10.26 -4.66
N LEU A 29 -1.76 10.16 -4.28
CA LEU A 29 -0.61 10.56 -5.08
C LEU A 29 0.13 9.29 -5.49
N TYR A 30 0.24 9.06 -6.80
CA TYR A 30 1.00 7.96 -7.36
C TYR A 30 2.43 8.42 -7.68
N THR A 31 3.42 7.60 -7.34
CA THR A 31 4.83 7.90 -7.63
C THR A 31 5.52 6.72 -8.28
N LYS A 32 6.33 7.01 -9.30
CA LYS A 32 7.29 6.08 -9.91
C LYS A 32 8.67 6.16 -9.25
N ASP A 33 8.89 7.16 -8.40
CA ASP A 33 10.16 7.41 -7.74
C ASP A 33 10.22 6.64 -6.41
N LYS A 34 11.14 5.66 -6.36
CA LYS A 34 11.36 4.83 -5.18
C LYS A 34 11.90 5.65 -4.01
N GLU A 35 12.84 6.56 -4.25
CA GLU A 35 13.43 7.37 -3.18
C GLU A 35 12.36 8.24 -2.52
N PHE A 36 11.49 8.85 -3.33
CA PHE A 36 10.39 9.65 -2.82
C PHE A 36 9.35 8.82 -2.05
N LEU A 37 9.07 7.59 -2.50
CA LEU A 37 8.16 6.66 -1.82
C LEU A 37 8.65 6.30 -0.40
N PHE A 38 9.94 6.07 -0.23
CA PHE A 38 10.53 5.68 1.06
C PHE A 38 10.88 6.88 1.94
N ASN A 39 11.39 7.94 1.32
CA ASN A 39 11.89 9.12 2.01
C ASN A 39 11.31 10.41 1.43
N ASN A 40 10.07 10.71 1.84
CA ASN A 40 9.42 11.98 1.51
C ASN A 40 9.77 13.11 2.49
N ASN A 41 10.73 12.92 3.41
CA ASN A 41 11.15 13.90 4.41
C ASN A 41 10.01 14.56 5.23
N GLY A 42 8.85 13.92 5.36
CA GLY A 42 7.70 14.48 6.06
C GLY A 42 6.84 15.44 5.22
N LEU A 43 7.17 15.65 3.94
CA LEU A 43 6.46 16.55 3.03
C LEU A 43 4.97 16.20 2.90
N ILE A 44 4.62 14.91 2.88
CA ILE A 44 3.22 14.47 2.85
C ILE A 44 2.47 14.90 4.12
N LYS A 45 3.13 14.90 5.28
CA LYS A 45 2.54 15.33 6.54
C LYS A 45 2.27 16.84 6.52
N GLU A 46 3.21 17.63 6.01
CA GLU A 46 3.05 19.08 5.85
C GLU A 46 1.86 19.42 4.93
N ILE A 47 1.74 18.73 3.79
CA ILE A 47 0.61 18.91 2.88
C ILE A 47 -0.74 18.58 3.56
N VAL A 48 -0.80 17.51 4.36
CA VAL A 48 -2.00 17.15 5.12
C VAL A 48 -2.35 18.24 6.14
N ASP A 49 -1.33 18.79 6.80
CA ASP A 49 -1.49 19.85 7.79
C ASP A 49 -1.92 21.17 7.16
N ASP A 50 -1.49 21.49 5.94
CA ASP A 50 -1.88 22.72 5.25
C ASP A 50 -3.28 22.62 4.62
N ILE A 51 -3.54 21.54 3.88
CA ILE A 51 -4.75 21.37 3.08
C ILE A 51 -5.92 20.83 3.93
N LYS A 52 -5.63 20.30 5.13
CA LYS A 52 -6.61 19.69 6.05
C LYS A 52 -7.42 18.56 5.40
N LYS A 53 -6.82 17.87 4.42
CA LYS A 53 -7.38 16.69 3.76
C LYS A 53 -6.44 15.52 3.88
N ARG A 54 -7.00 14.30 3.86
CA ARG A 54 -6.20 13.08 3.92
C ARG A 54 -5.49 12.85 2.60
N VAL A 55 -4.16 12.83 2.64
CA VAL A 55 -3.29 12.55 1.50
C VAL A 55 -2.60 11.21 1.71
N GLU A 56 -2.57 10.37 0.69
CA GLU A 56 -1.93 9.07 0.70
C GLU A 56 -0.94 8.97 -0.47
N LEU A 57 0.30 8.58 -0.18
CA LEU A 57 1.33 8.34 -1.19
C LEU A 57 1.37 6.85 -1.50
N ARG A 58 1.20 6.49 -2.78
CA ARG A 58 1.21 5.12 -3.26
C ARG A 58 2.22 4.93 -4.39
N PRO A 59 2.81 3.73 -4.51
CA PRO A 59 3.56 3.37 -5.70
C PRO A 59 2.62 3.29 -6.90
N ASP A 60 3.11 3.73 -8.05
CA ASP A 60 2.42 3.55 -9.32
C ASP A 60 2.30 2.04 -9.64
N PRO A 61 1.11 1.54 -10.04
CA PRO A 61 0.94 0.13 -10.37
C PRO A 61 1.98 -0.38 -11.40
N ALA A 62 2.45 0.48 -12.30
CA ALA A 62 3.44 0.13 -13.33
C ALA A 62 4.84 -0.21 -12.77
N ILE A 63 5.18 0.21 -11.55
CA ILE A 63 6.48 -0.11 -10.93
C ILE A 63 6.40 -1.30 -9.97
N THR A 64 5.20 -1.77 -9.64
CA THR A 64 5.04 -2.88 -8.70
C THR A 64 5.43 -4.21 -9.34
N MET A 65 5.98 -5.11 -8.52
CA MET A 65 6.32 -6.45 -8.98
C MET A 65 5.05 -7.23 -9.32
N GLU A 66 5.09 -8.08 -10.34
CA GLU A 66 3.99 -9.00 -10.66
C GLU A 66 3.55 -9.81 -9.43
N SER A 67 2.23 -9.93 -9.21
CA SER A 67 1.65 -10.52 -8.00
C SER A 67 2.22 -11.90 -7.65
N GLU A 68 2.42 -12.78 -8.64
CA GLU A 68 2.97 -14.12 -8.41
C GLU A 68 4.43 -14.09 -7.93
N LYS A 69 5.24 -13.16 -8.47
CA LYS A 69 6.64 -12.99 -8.07
C LYS A 69 6.71 -12.32 -6.70
N ALA A 70 5.87 -11.31 -6.48
CA ALA A 70 5.75 -10.62 -5.21
C ALA A 70 5.34 -11.60 -4.09
N GLU A 71 4.40 -12.52 -4.35
CA GLU A 71 3.97 -13.52 -3.37
C GLU A 71 5.13 -14.44 -2.94
N LYS A 72 5.94 -14.89 -3.90
CA LYS A 72 7.12 -15.71 -3.62
C LYS A 72 8.16 -14.96 -2.79
N GLU A 73 8.43 -13.69 -3.13
CA GLU A 73 9.35 -12.87 -2.35
C GLU A 73 8.83 -12.57 -0.95
N ILE A 74 7.54 -12.23 -0.80
CA ILE A 74 6.90 -11.98 0.49
C ILE A 74 6.98 -13.21 1.40
N LYS A 75 6.73 -14.41 0.85
CA LYS A 75 6.85 -15.68 1.60
C LYS A 75 8.28 -15.98 2.07
N LYS A 76 9.31 -15.53 1.32
CA LYS A 76 10.71 -15.68 1.75
C LYS A 76 11.10 -14.70 2.85
N ILE A 77 10.58 -13.48 2.79
CA ILE A 77 10.89 -12.41 3.75
C ILE A 77 10.16 -12.65 5.08
N LEU A 78 8.93 -13.15 5.02
CA LEU A 78 8.12 -13.37 6.22
C LEU A 78 8.60 -14.60 7.01
N PRO A 79 8.77 -14.46 8.34
CA PRO A 79 9.14 -15.59 9.19
C PRO A 79 8.02 -16.65 9.23
N GLU A 80 8.38 -17.94 9.23
CA GLU A 80 7.40 -19.04 9.31
C GLU A 80 6.56 -18.96 10.60
N GLU A 81 7.10 -18.39 11.68
CA GLU A 81 6.42 -18.22 12.95
C GLU A 81 5.22 -17.27 12.87
N ALA A 82 5.17 -16.40 11.85
CA ALA A 82 4.03 -15.53 11.60
C ALA A 82 2.77 -16.32 11.25
N LYS A 83 2.92 -17.52 10.68
CA LYS A 83 1.85 -18.39 10.15
C LYS A 83 0.88 -17.62 9.26
N ILE A 84 1.31 -17.41 8.02
CA ILE A 84 0.52 -16.70 7.01
C ILE A 84 -0.64 -17.58 6.59
N ALA A 85 -1.86 -17.04 6.65
CA ALA A 85 -3.08 -17.73 6.24
C ALA A 85 -3.49 -17.37 4.81
N GLN A 86 -3.29 -16.11 4.39
CA GLN A 86 -3.67 -15.64 3.06
C GLN A 86 -2.88 -14.39 2.65
N ILE A 87 -2.60 -14.27 1.35
CA ILE A 87 -2.04 -13.07 0.73
C ILE A 87 -3.00 -12.66 -0.39
N LEU A 88 -3.44 -11.40 -0.38
CA LEU A 88 -4.41 -10.85 -1.33
C LEU A 88 -3.84 -9.56 -1.92
N PHE A 89 -3.73 -9.51 -3.25
CA PHE A 89 -3.21 -8.35 -3.97
C PHE A 89 -4.35 -7.48 -4.50
N ASP A 90 -4.20 -6.18 -4.32
CA ASP A 90 -5.05 -5.12 -4.88
C ASP A 90 -4.18 -4.30 -5.83
N SER A 91 -4.17 -4.70 -7.10
CA SER A 91 -3.27 -4.18 -8.14
C SER A 91 -3.49 -2.71 -8.43
N GLN A 92 -4.74 -2.25 -8.47
CA GLN A 92 -5.05 -0.84 -8.71
C GLN A 92 -4.44 0.06 -7.65
N ARG A 93 -4.50 -0.37 -6.39
CA ARG A 93 -4.00 0.43 -5.27
C ARG A 93 -2.56 0.13 -4.93
N SER A 94 -1.93 -0.83 -5.60
CA SER A 94 -0.59 -1.34 -5.25
C SER A 94 -0.49 -1.79 -3.78
N ILE A 95 -1.57 -2.36 -3.23
CA ILE A 95 -1.67 -2.81 -1.84
C ILE A 95 -1.64 -4.34 -1.78
N VAL A 96 -0.88 -4.89 -0.84
CA VAL A 96 -0.91 -6.33 -0.53
C VAL A 96 -1.44 -6.55 0.88
N ASN A 97 -2.57 -7.24 1.00
CA ASN A 97 -3.17 -7.60 2.28
C ASN A 97 -2.66 -8.98 2.69
N ILE A 98 -1.98 -9.04 3.84
CA ILE A 98 -1.35 -10.26 4.36
C ILE A 98 -2.06 -10.62 5.66
N GLU A 99 -2.74 -11.77 5.68
CA GLU A 99 -3.37 -12.31 6.89
C GLU A 99 -2.42 -13.29 7.58
N ALA A 100 -2.11 -13.02 8.84
CA ALA A 100 -1.22 -13.85 9.65
C ALA A 100 -1.82 -14.13 11.04
N GLU A 101 -1.59 -15.31 11.62
CA GLU A 101 -2.03 -15.61 13.00
C GLU A 101 -1.34 -14.67 13.99
N LYS A 102 -0.04 -14.42 13.78
CA LYS A 102 0.80 -13.56 14.62
C LYS A 102 1.25 -12.31 13.85
N PRO A 103 0.39 -11.27 13.73
CA PRO A 103 0.73 -10.08 12.96
C PRO A 103 1.96 -9.33 13.50
N GLY A 104 2.21 -9.37 14.81
CA GLY A 104 3.39 -8.73 15.41
C GLY A 104 4.72 -9.28 14.89
N VAL A 105 4.78 -10.59 14.62
CA VAL A 105 5.96 -11.23 14.03
C VAL A 105 6.09 -10.85 12.55
N ALA A 106 4.98 -10.85 11.82
CA ALA A 106 4.94 -10.46 10.42
C ALA A 106 5.33 -8.98 10.19
N ILE A 107 5.07 -8.09 11.15
CA ILE A 107 5.48 -6.67 11.08
C ILE A 107 6.99 -6.52 11.32
N GLY A 108 7.58 -7.37 12.16
CA GLY A 108 8.96 -7.27 12.60
C GLY A 108 9.19 -6.14 13.62
N LYS A 109 10.41 -6.08 14.18
CA LYS A 109 10.79 -5.02 15.13
C LYS A 109 10.76 -3.67 14.42
N GLN A 110 9.99 -2.71 14.96
CA GLN A 110 9.82 -1.37 14.38
C GLN A 110 9.39 -1.36 12.89
N GLY A 111 8.70 -2.42 12.42
CA GLY A 111 8.25 -2.50 11.03
C GLY A 111 9.35 -2.88 10.03
N SER A 112 10.45 -3.50 10.48
CA SER A 112 11.56 -3.91 9.61
C SER A 112 11.11 -4.78 8.43
N VAL A 113 10.22 -5.73 8.68
CA VAL A 113 9.71 -6.67 7.67
C VAL A 113 8.78 -5.95 6.67
N LEU A 114 7.94 -5.03 7.15
CA LEU A 114 7.10 -4.20 6.27
C LEU A 114 7.95 -3.35 5.32
N ARG A 115 9.05 -2.78 5.82
CA ARG A 115 10.00 -2.00 5.00
C ARG A 115 10.68 -2.89 3.97
N GLU A 116 11.17 -4.05 4.38
CA GLU A 116 11.83 -4.98 3.48
C GLU A 116 10.90 -5.47 2.34
N ILE A 117 9.64 -5.80 2.66
CA ILE A 117 8.64 -6.17 1.66
C ILE A 117 8.41 -5.02 0.67
N ARG A 118 8.26 -3.79 1.19
CA ARG A 118 8.03 -2.60 0.36
C ARG A 118 9.24 -2.30 -0.54
N GLU A 119 10.46 -2.43 -0.04
CA GLU A 119 11.70 -2.21 -0.79
C GLU A 119 11.89 -3.23 -1.90
N LYS A 120 11.64 -4.51 -1.63
CA LYS A 120 11.84 -5.59 -2.61
C LYS A 120 10.73 -5.68 -3.65
N THR A 121 9.47 -5.47 -3.24
CA THR A 121 8.31 -5.74 -4.10
C THR A 121 7.62 -4.48 -4.62
N LEU A 122 7.86 -3.32 -3.97
CA LEU A 122 7.17 -2.05 -4.21
C LEU A 122 5.67 -2.08 -3.94
N TRP A 123 5.17 -3.15 -3.35
CA TRP A 123 3.81 -3.20 -2.82
C TRP A 123 3.74 -2.53 -1.45
N VAL A 124 2.55 -2.01 -1.12
CA VAL A 124 2.26 -1.49 0.23
C VAL A 124 1.67 -2.62 1.07
N PRO A 125 2.44 -3.24 1.99
CA PRO A 125 1.94 -4.32 2.83
C PRO A 125 1.01 -3.82 3.93
N ILE A 126 -0.18 -4.42 4.00
CA ILE A 126 -1.14 -4.27 5.09
C ILE A 126 -1.28 -5.62 5.79
N ILE A 127 -0.76 -5.70 7.01
CA ILE A 127 -0.83 -6.92 7.81
C ILE A 127 -2.10 -6.91 8.64
N ARG A 128 -2.87 -8.00 8.58
CA ARG A 128 -4.07 -8.23 9.38
C ARG A 128 -3.97 -9.55 10.13
N ARG A 129 -4.64 -9.62 11.28
CA ARG A 129 -4.77 -10.88 12.01
C ARG A 129 -5.74 -11.80 11.26
N THR A 130 -5.37 -13.07 11.12
CA THR A 130 -6.28 -14.10 10.61
C THR A 130 -7.51 -14.20 11.51
N PRO A 131 -8.74 -14.12 10.95
CA PRO A 131 -9.95 -14.27 11.75
C PRO A 131 -10.04 -15.70 12.32
N ALA A 132 -10.55 -15.84 13.54
CA ALA A 132 -10.72 -17.14 14.19
C ALA A 132 -11.71 -18.06 13.45
N ILE A 133 -12.71 -17.46 12.78
CA ILE A 133 -13.70 -18.17 11.97
C ILE A 133 -13.67 -17.56 10.58
N ARG A 134 -13.49 -18.42 9.57
CA ARG A 134 -13.56 -18.05 8.15
C ARG A 134 -15.01 -17.89 7.74
N SER A 135 -15.36 -16.72 7.20
CA SER A 135 -16.70 -16.47 6.65
C SER A 135 -16.66 -16.55 5.14
N LYS A 136 -17.37 -17.53 4.57
CA LYS A 136 -17.52 -17.69 3.12
C LYS A 136 -18.10 -16.43 2.45
N LEU A 137 -18.99 -15.72 3.15
CA LEU A 137 -19.59 -14.48 2.63
C LEU A 137 -18.54 -13.39 2.47
N ILE A 138 -17.66 -13.20 3.45
CA ILE A 138 -16.59 -12.19 3.39
C ILE A 138 -15.60 -12.53 2.29
N GLU A 139 -15.24 -13.81 2.15
CA GLU A 139 -14.33 -14.27 1.09
C GLU A 139 -14.92 -14.02 -0.29
N ASN A 140 -16.21 -14.32 -0.48
CA ASN A 140 -16.90 -14.04 -1.75
C ASN A 140 -16.97 -12.55 -2.05
N ILE A 141 -17.31 -11.70 -1.07
CA ILE A 141 -17.34 -10.24 -1.26
C ILE A 141 -15.96 -9.73 -1.68
N ARG A 142 -14.89 -10.19 -1.02
CA ARG A 142 -13.52 -9.82 -1.39
C ARG A 142 -13.14 -10.30 -2.79
N ALA A 143 -13.47 -11.55 -3.13
CA ALA A 143 -13.21 -12.10 -4.45
C ALA A 143 -13.88 -11.27 -5.55
N VAL A 144 -15.16 -10.90 -5.36
CA VAL A 144 -15.90 -10.04 -6.29
C VAL A 144 -15.24 -8.66 -6.39
N LEU A 145 -14.87 -8.04 -5.26
CA LEU A 145 -14.21 -6.73 -5.27
C LEU A 145 -12.87 -6.74 -6.02
N TYR A 146 -12.08 -7.80 -5.89
CA TYR A 146 -10.80 -7.93 -6.60
C TYR A 146 -10.97 -8.37 -8.07
N GLN A 147 -12.05 -9.07 -8.42
CA GLN A 147 -12.37 -9.37 -9.82
C GLN A 147 -12.85 -8.14 -10.59
N HIS A 148 -13.50 -7.20 -9.91
CA HIS A 148 -14.02 -5.96 -10.49
C HIS A 148 -13.21 -4.74 -10.06
N SER A 149 -11.91 -4.91 -9.81
CA SER A 149 -11.04 -3.77 -9.54
C SER A 149 -10.66 -3.00 -10.81
N ASP A 150 -11.02 -3.47 -12.01
CA ASP A 150 -10.73 -2.76 -13.27
C ASP A 150 -11.48 -1.43 -13.43
#